data_AF-A0A4Q3V4S2-F1
#
_entry.id   AF-A0A4Q3V4S2-F1
#
_cell.length_a   1.000
_cell.length_b   1.000
_cell.length_c   1.000
_cell.angle_alpha   90.00
_cell.angle_beta   90.00
_cell.angle_gamma   90.00
#
_symmetry.space_group_name_H-M   'P 1'
#
loop_
_entity.id
_entity.type
_entity.pdbx_description
1 polymer ?
#
loop_
_entity_poly.entity_id
_entity_poly.type
_entity_poly.pdbx_seq_one_letter_code
_entity_poly.pdbx_strand_id
1 'polypeptide(L)'
;MTPILTLDVTSAERAAGRLDPDRHAAALRALREDGIVVLGGIVSAPSIEAIKERTLEDLRRLLDRPDAPYNWVKGNVQQDPP
;
A
#
# COMPACT_ATOMS: atom_id res chain seq x y z
N MET A 1 -10.39 -14.55 14.66
CA MET A 1 -9.70 -13.39 14.06
C MET A 1 -10.66 -12.22 14.08
N THR A 2 -10.26 -11.10 14.68
CA THR A 2 -10.98 -9.83 14.53
C THR A 2 -10.88 -9.39 13.07
N PRO A 3 -11.96 -8.92 12.42
CA PRO A 3 -11.87 -8.40 11.07
C PRO A 3 -10.99 -7.15 11.03
N ILE A 4 -10.09 -7.07 10.05
CA ILE A 4 -9.26 -5.89 9.83
C ILE A 4 -10.16 -4.70 9.49
N LEU A 5 -10.01 -3.59 10.22
CA LEU A 5 -10.73 -2.36 9.91
C LEU A 5 -10.35 -1.87 8.51
N THR A 6 -11.36 -1.79 7.64
CA THR A 6 -11.23 -1.27 6.27
C THR A 6 -12.11 -0.04 6.13
N LEU A 7 -11.53 1.07 5.68
CA LEU A 7 -12.21 2.33 5.48
C LEU A 7 -12.04 2.78 4.04
N ASP A 8 -13.13 2.85 3.28
CA ASP A 8 -13.12 3.56 2.00
C ASP A 8 -13.18 5.06 2.26
N VAL A 9 -12.12 5.76 1.88
CA VAL A 9 -11.98 7.20 2.14
C VAL A 9 -12.91 7.97 1.20
N THR A 10 -13.73 8.82 1.81
CA THR A 10 -14.73 9.59 1.07
C THR A 10 -14.07 10.68 0.24
N SER A 11 -14.78 11.18 -0.77
CA SER A 11 -14.34 12.33 -1.57
C SER A 11 -14.10 13.58 -0.72
N ALA A 12 -14.90 13.79 0.33
CA ALA A 12 -14.75 14.91 1.26
C ALA A 12 -13.47 14.79 2.11
N GLU A 13 -13.22 13.63 2.72
CA GLU A 13 -12.01 13.37 3.50
C GLU A 13 -10.75 13.47 2.64
N ARG A 14 -10.82 12.95 1.41
CA ARG A 14 -9.74 13.07 0.43
C ARG A 14 -9.47 14.53 0.05
N ALA A 15 -10.52 15.31 -0.21
CA ALA A 15 -10.38 16.74 -0.51
C ALA A 15 -9.84 17.53 0.68
N ALA A 16 -10.20 17.13 1.91
CA ALA A 16 -9.71 17.73 3.14
C ALA A 16 -8.29 17.27 3.54
N GLY A 17 -7.77 16.20 2.92
CA GLY A 17 -6.49 15.58 3.26
C GLY A 17 -6.46 14.90 4.64
N ARG A 18 -7.62 14.60 5.22
CA ARG A 18 -7.75 14.00 6.55
C ARG A 18 -9.06 13.22 6.69
N LEU A 19 -9.02 12.16 7.49
CA LEU A 19 -10.23 11.44 7.90
C LEU A 19 -11.10 12.31 8.83
N ASP A 20 -12.40 12.02 8.86
CA ASP A 20 -13.28 12.54 9.88
C ASP A 20 -12.77 12.14 11.29
N PRO A 21 -12.92 12.98 12.34
CA PRO A 21 -12.38 12.71 13.67
C PRO A 21 -12.77 11.34 14.25
N ASP A 22 -14.02 10.90 14.06
CA ASP A 22 -14.49 9.62 14.61
C ASP A 22 -13.85 8.44 13.86
N ARG A 23 -13.73 8.58 12.55
CA ARG A 23 -13.08 7.59 11.67
C ARG A 23 -11.58 7.51 11.93
N HIS A 24 -10.94 8.65 12.18
CA HIS A 24 -9.53 8.74 12.57
C HIS A 24 -9.28 8.05 13.92
N ALA A 25 -10.13 8.29 14.92
CA ALA A 25 -10.03 7.64 16.22
C ALA A 25 -10.21 6.12 16.12
N ALA A 26 -11.16 5.66 15.29
CA ALA A 26 -11.33 4.23 15.00
C ALA A 26 -10.10 3.61 14.33
N ALA A 27 -9.52 4.30 13.32
CA ALA A 27 -8.31 3.86 12.63
C ALA A 27 -7.11 3.75 13.58
N LEU A 28 -6.92 4.74 14.47
CA LEU A 28 -5.85 4.69 15.48
C LEU A 28 -6.05 3.57 16.51
N ARG A 29 -7.29 3.27 16.91
CA ARG A 29 -7.58 2.15 17.80
C ARG A 29 -7.26 0.82 17.12
N ALA A 30 -7.73 0.60 15.89
CA ALA A 30 -7.42 -0.60 15.12
C ALA A 30 -5.90 -0.77 14.90
N LEU A 31 -5.17 0.31 14.60
CA LEU A 31 -3.72 0.24 14.48
C LEU A 31 -3.03 -0.18 15.79
N ARG A 32 -3.54 0.23 16.95
CA ARG A 32 -3.00 -0.13 18.27
C ARG A 32 -3.35 -1.55 18.69
N GLU A 33 -4.56 -1.99 18.41
CA GLU A 33 -5.09 -3.28 18.88
C GLU A 33 -4.80 -4.41 17.88
N ASP A 34 -4.97 -4.15 16.58
CA ASP A 34 -4.82 -5.14 15.50
C ASP A 34 -3.51 -5.00 14.72
N GLY A 35 -2.79 -3.88 14.89
CA GLY A 35 -1.52 -3.62 14.19
C GLY A 35 -1.67 -3.21 12.72
N ILE A 36 -2.89 -3.09 12.21
CA ILE A 36 -3.16 -2.77 10.80
C ILE A 36 -4.49 -2.06 10.59
N VAL A 37 -4.54 -1.18 9.60
CA VAL A 37 -5.77 -0.57 9.06
C VAL A 37 -5.65 -0.47 7.54
N VAL A 38 -6.75 -0.70 6.82
CA VAL A 38 -6.81 -0.56 5.36
C VAL A 38 -7.57 0.71 5.00
N LEU A 39 -6.91 1.61 4.26
CA LEU A 39 -7.52 2.81 3.71
C LEU A 39 -7.71 2.63 2.19
N GLY A 40 -8.94 2.36 1.79
CA GLY A 40 -9.35 2.20 0.40
C GLY A 40 -9.58 3.55 -0.28
N GLY A 41 -9.36 3.60 -1.59
CA GLY A 41 -9.69 4.79 -2.36
C GLY A 41 -8.90 6.02 -1.92
N ILE A 42 -7.58 5.90 -1.75
CA ILE A 42 -6.64 7.03 -1.55
C ILE A 42 -5.85 7.35 -2.81
N VAL A 43 -5.39 6.36 -3.54
CA VAL A 43 -4.60 6.55 -4.77
C VAL A 43 -5.52 6.36 -5.97
N SER A 44 -5.32 7.16 -7.02
CA SER A 44 -6.10 7.02 -8.26
C SER A 44 -5.68 5.77 -9.03
N ALA A 45 -6.61 5.12 -9.72
CA ALA A 45 -6.29 3.96 -10.56
C ALA A 45 -5.22 4.27 -11.63
N PRO A 46 -5.26 5.42 -12.34
CA PRO A 46 -4.19 5.78 -13.28
C PRO A 46 -2.80 5.86 -12.66
N SER A 47 -2.69 6.39 -11.43
CA SER A 47 -1.40 6.44 -10.71
C SER A 47 -0.88 5.04 -10.37
N ILE A 48 -1.77 4.13 -9.96
CA ILE A 48 -1.42 2.73 -9.66
C ILE A 48 -0.92 2.02 -10.93
N GLU A 49 -1.61 2.21 -12.06
CA GLU A 49 -1.20 1.60 -13.33
C GLU A 49 0.17 2.11 -13.79
N ALA A 50 0.43 3.42 -13.70
CA ALA A 50 1.73 3.98 -14.04
C ALA A 50 2.89 3.40 -13.18
N ILE A 51 2.66 3.29 -11.86
CA ILE A 51 3.64 2.67 -10.94
C ILE A 51 3.86 1.21 -11.28
N LYS A 52 2.78 0.46 -11.55
CA LYS A 52 2.83 -0.96 -11.92
C LYS A 52 3.63 -1.18 -13.20
N GLU A 53 3.37 -0.40 -14.26
CA GLU A 53 4.10 -0.51 -15.52
C GLU A 53 5.61 -0.34 -15.32
N ARG A 54 6.00 0.71 -14.59
CA ARG A 54 7.41 0.95 -14.29
C ARG A 54 8.02 -0.13 -13.40
N THR A 55 7.30 -0.56 -12.38
CA THR A 55 7.75 -1.62 -11.46
C THR A 55 8.05 -2.91 -12.24
N LEU A 56 7.21 -3.28 -13.21
CA LEU A 56 7.40 -4.45 -14.05
C LEU A 56 8.57 -4.32 -15.04
N GLU A 57 8.85 -3.12 -15.54
CA GLU A 57 10.03 -2.87 -16.36
C GLU A 57 11.32 -3.10 -15.55
N ASP A 58 11.38 -2.52 -14.35
CA ASP A 58 12.55 -2.62 -13.48
C ASP A 58 12.73 -4.05 -12.91
N LEU A 59 11.63 -4.76 -12.65
CA LEU A 59 11.66 -6.16 -12.23
C LEU A 59 12.43 -7.06 -13.22
N ARG A 60 12.26 -6.85 -14.53
CA ARG A 60 12.99 -7.63 -15.55
C ARG A 60 14.50 -7.44 -15.39
N ARG A 61 14.94 -6.18 -15.22
CA ARG A 61 16.35 -5.84 -15.02
C ARG A 61 16.92 -6.46 -13.73
N LEU A 62 16.13 -6.49 -12.66
CA LEU A 62 16.54 -7.07 -11.38
C LEU A 62 16.71 -8.59 -11.45
N LEU A 63 15.84 -9.27 -12.19
CA LEU A 63 15.88 -10.73 -12.34
C LEU A 63 17.04 -11.23 -13.23
N ASP A 64 17.51 -10.40 -14.17
CA ASP A 64 18.64 -10.74 -15.04
C ASP A 64 20.01 -10.63 -14.33
N ARG A 65 20.03 -10.07 -13.12
CA ARG A 65 21.25 -9.95 -12.33
C ARG A 65 21.66 -11.30 -11.71
N PRO A 66 22.96 -11.66 -11.73
CA PRO A 66 23.45 -12.84 -11.01
C PRO A 66 23.19 -12.80 -9.50
N ASP A 67 23.12 -11.59 -8.94
CA ASP A 67 22.89 -11.30 -7.51
C ASP A 67 21.47 -10.75 -7.26
N ALA A 68 20.48 -11.23 -8.01
CA ALA A 68 19.09 -10.79 -7.90
C ALA A 68 18.65 -10.68 -6.41
N PRO A 69 18.12 -9.52 -5.98
CA PRO A 69 17.88 -9.25 -4.58
C PRO A 69 16.58 -9.93 -4.11
N TYR A 70 16.66 -10.76 -3.09
CA TYR A 70 15.50 -11.46 -2.53
C TYR A 70 15.41 -11.24 -1.02
N ASN A 71 14.20 -10.93 -0.55
CA ASN A 71 13.86 -10.90 0.86
C ASN A 71 13.63 -12.32 1.38
N TRP A 72 14.60 -12.86 2.12
CA TRP A 72 14.64 -14.20 2.74
C TRP A 72 14.65 -15.39 1.77
N VAL A 73 13.71 -15.45 0.81
CA VAL A 73 13.51 -16.59 -0.10
C VAL A 73 13.35 -16.14 -1.55
N LYS A 74 13.78 -17.00 -2.48
CA LYS A 74 13.65 -16.75 -3.92
C LYS A 74 12.18 -16.57 -4.30
N GLY A 75 11.90 -15.54 -5.09
CA GLY A 75 10.54 -15.14 -5.49
C GLY A 75 10.06 -13.87 -4.80
N ASN A 76 10.55 -13.57 -3.59
CA ASN A 76 10.27 -12.31 -2.90
C ASN A 76 11.30 -11.25 -3.32
N VAL A 77 11.26 -10.81 -4.58
CA VAL A 77 12.23 -9.85 -5.12
C VAL A 77 12.12 -8.53 -4.34
N GLN A 78 13.26 -8.04 -3.85
CA GLN A 78 13.34 -6.71 -3.27
C GLN A 78 13.51 -5.70 -4.40
N GLN A 79 12.68 -4.65 -4.39
CA GLN A 79 12.71 -3.59 -5.38
C GLN A 79 12.41 -2.26 -4.70
N ASP A 80 13.17 -1.24 -5.07
CA ASP A 80 12.88 0.14 -4.65
C ASP A 80 11.69 0.69 -5.44
N PRO A 81 10.82 1.51 -4.83
CA PRO A 81 9.71 2.13 -5.54
C PRO A 81 10.23 3.07 -6.66
N PRO A 82 9.52 3.14 -7.80
CA PRO A 82 9.87 4.02 -8.90
C PRO A 82 9.60 5.51 -8.66
#